data_AF-A0A0F8ZC94-F1
#
_entry.id   AF-A0A0F8ZC94-F1
#
_cell.length_a   1.000
_cell.length_b   1.000
_cell.length_c   1.000
_cell.angle_alpha   90.00
_cell.angle_beta   90.00
_cell.angle_gamma   90.00
#
_symmetry.space_group_name_H-M   'P 1'
#
loop_
_entity.id
_entity.type
_entity.pdbx_description
1 polymer ?
#
loop_
_entity_poly.entity_id
_entity_poly.type
_entity_poly.pdbx_seq_one_letter_code
_entity_poly.pdbx_strand_id
1 'polypeptide(L)'
;MAKQLIFGEGARKYFKEGVDILANSDYATFENCVWWEVGDNTGTDEFDIALRVGNACINTTIDGCMFRSEAAEAVAAISSSNDTSYTTIQNCRIMGDYSTAAINFASVASTDLHILDNTIINGDLVADNGLNAEPAIEIVDATGGFVKGNFFAADTATNHLAMTVADDMVFMENYTTDDDGDDFEGTRRSDTSAVTASADG
;
A
#
# COMPACT_ATOMS: atom_id res chain seq x y z
N MET A 1 1.33 13.40 -22.72
CA MET A 1 2.38 12.39 -23.03
C MET A 1 3.13 12.13 -21.74
N ALA A 2 2.82 11.04 -21.04
CA ALA A 2 3.60 10.62 -19.88
C ALA A 2 4.95 10.06 -20.39
N LYS A 3 6.04 10.56 -19.83
CA LYS A 3 7.40 10.16 -20.18
C LYS A 3 7.76 9.02 -19.23
N GLN A 4 7.76 7.78 -19.73
CA GLN A 4 8.29 6.64 -18.98
C GLN A 4 9.79 6.88 -18.77
N LEU A 5 10.21 7.02 -17.52
CA LEU A 5 11.60 7.25 -17.14
C LEU A 5 12.16 5.90 -16.65
N ILE A 6 12.87 5.20 -17.54
CA ILE A 6 13.58 3.96 -17.21
C ILE A 6 15.01 4.35 -16.84
N PHE A 7 15.41 4.18 -15.58
CA PHE A 7 16.79 4.41 -15.15
C PHE A 7 17.56 3.08 -15.16
N GLY A 8 18.69 3.06 -15.87
CA GLY A 8 19.62 1.92 -15.89
C GLY A 8 20.63 2.00 -14.76
N GLU A 9 21.09 0.83 -14.29
CA GLU A 9 22.11 0.66 -13.27
C GLU A 9 23.39 1.45 -13.58
N GLY A 10 23.67 2.49 -12.80
CA GLY A 10 24.92 3.22 -12.90
C GLY A 10 24.84 4.60 -12.26
N ALA A 11 25.34 4.67 -11.01
CA ALA A 11 25.34 5.82 -10.10
C ALA A 11 23.99 6.11 -9.42
N ARG A 12 23.68 5.32 -8.38
CA ARG A 12 22.53 5.49 -7.48
C ARG A 12 22.60 6.83 -6.77
N LYS A 13 21.96 7.84 -7.34
CA LYS A 13 21.58 9.04 -6.62
C LYS A 13 20.24 8.71 -5.98
N TYR A 14 20.20 8.59 -4.64
CA TYR A 14 18.96 8.39 -3.90
C TYR A 14 17.96 9.47 -4.34
N PHE A 15 16.88 9.05 -4.99
CA PHE A 15 15.79 9.95 -5.31
C PHE A 15 14.83 9.87 -4.14
N LYS A 16 14.48 11.01 -3.55
CA LYS A 16 13.44 11.04 -2.52
C LYS A 16 12.10 10.54 -3.07
N GLU A 17 11.86 10.74 -4.36
CA GLU A 17 10.66 10.27 -5.06
C GLU A 17 11.02 9.59 -6.39
N GLY A 18 10.48 8.39 -6.66
CA GLY A 18 10.61 7.70 -7.94
C GLY A 18 9.93 8.47 -9.08
N VAL A 19 8.70 8.94 -8.83
CA VAL A 19 7.98 9.92 -9.65
C VAL A 19 7.35 10.99 -8.78
N ASP A 20 7.54 12.25 -9.16
CA ASP A 20 6.92 13.40 -8.51
C ASP A 20 5.97 14.11 -9.47
N ILE A 21 4.66 14.06 -9.19
CA ILE A 21 3.66 14.85 -9.89
C ILE A 21 3.74 16.26 -9.32
N LEU A 22 4.20 17.22 -10.13
CA LEU A 22 4.37 18.60 -9.66
C LEU A 22 3.03 19.26 -9.35
N ALA A 23 3.04 20.23 -8.44
CA ALA A 23 1.84 20.95 -8.03
C ALA A 23 1.03 21.53 -9.22
N ASN A 24 -0.30 21.45 -9.14
CA ASN A 24 -1.24 21.86 -10.19
C ASN A 24 -1.09 21.08 -11.52
N SER A 25 -0.55 19.86 -11.48
CA SER A 25 -0.50 18.99 -12.66
C SER A 25 -1.75 18.12 -12.70
N ASP A 26 -2.76 18.61 -13.41
CA ASP A 26 -4.05 17.93 -13.52
C ASP A 26 -4.03 16.81 -14.56
N TYR A 27 -4.94 15.84 -14.40
CA TYR A 27 -5.14 14.72 -15.33
C TYR A 27 -3.89 13.86 -15.54
N ALA A 28 -3.03 13.78 -14.52
CA ALA A 28 -1.91 12.86 -14.53
C ALA A 28 -2.43 11.43 -14.44
N THR A 29 -2.01 10.58 -15.38
CA THR A 29 -2.46 9.18 -15.45
C THR A 29 -1.26 8.25 -15.49
N PHE A 30 -1.26 7.27 -14.60
CA PHE A 30 -0.30 6.18 -14.51
C PHE A 30 -1.06 4.88 -14.64
N GLU A 31 -0.81 4.16 -15.72
CA GLU A 31 -1.50 2.91 -16.02
C GLU A 31 -0.47 1.81 -16.22
N ASN A 32 -0.65 0.67 -15.56
CA ASN A 32 0.19 -0.53 -15.73
C ASN A 32 1.69 -0.26 -15.56
N CYS A 33 2.04 0.67 -14.67
CA CYS A 33 3.43 0.99 -14.33
C CYS A 33 3.94 0.07 -13.22
N VAL A 34 5.26 -0.13 -13.16
CA VAL A 34 5.90 -0.97 -12.15
C VAL A 34 7.00 -0.18 -11.47
N TRP A 35 6.90 -0.09 -10.15
CA TRP A 35 7.97 0.34 -9.24
C TRP A 35 8.31 -0.87 -8.41
N TRP A 36 9.41 -1.51 -8.75
CA TRP A 36 9.84 -2.73 -8.07
C TRP A 36 11.35 -2.68 -7.86
N GLU A 37 11.72 -2.71 -6.60
CA GLU A 37 13.08 -2.91 -6.14
C GLU A 37 13.41 -4.41 -6.08
N VAL A 38 14.45 -4.83 -6.82
CA VAL A 38 14.87 -6.23 -6.88
C VAL A 38 16.28 -6.33 -6.32
N GLY A 39 16.42 -7.00 -5.18
CA GLY A 39 17.70 -7.50 -4.70
C GLY A 39 18.54 -6.52 -3.88
N ASP A 40 17.92 -5.59 -3.15
CA ASP A 40 18.62 -4.76 -2.17
C ASP A 40 18.22 -5.11 -0.73
N ASN A 41 18.70 -6.26 -0.26
CA ASN A 41 18.61 -6.67 1.14
C ASN A 41 19.52 -5.85 2.07
N THR A 42 20.14 -4.76 1.59
CA THR A 42 21.15 -3.99 2.32
C THR A 42 20.78 -2.52 2.46
N GLY A 43 19.55 -2.25 2.89
CA GLY A 43 19.17 -0.99 3.54
C GLY A 43 19.28 0.25 2.65
N THR A 44 19.13 0.10 1.35
CA THR A 44 19.02 1.24 0.43
C THR A 44 17.96 1.00 -0.61
N ASP A 45 16.75 1.51 -0.37
CA ASP A 45 15.73 1.62 -1.41
C ASP A 45 16.21 2.57 -2.51
N GLU A 46 15.74 2.32 -3.73
CA GLU A 46 15.94 3.21 -4.86
C GLU A 46 15.20 4.54 -4.67
N PHE A 47 14.11 4.54 -3.90
CA PHE A 47 13.34 5.72 -3.54
C PHE A 47 12.63 5.60 -2.17
N ASP A 48 12.57 6.71 -1.42
CA ASP A 48 11.76 6.78 -0.19
C ASP A 48 10.26 6.67 -0.54
N ILE A 49 9.84 7.29 -1.65
CA ILE A 49 8.44 7.30 -2.11
C ILE A 49 8.41 6.91 -3.59
N ALA A 50 7.65 5.88 -3.96
CA ALA A 50 7.60 5.46 -5.38
C ALA A 50 6.87 6.50 -6.25
N LEU A 51 5.71 6.99 -5.81
CA LEU A 51 4.93 8.00 -6.50
C LEU A 51 4.37 9.04 -5.53
N ARG A 52 4.78 10.30 -5.70
CA ARG A 52 4.22 11.44 -4.97
C ARG A 52 3.21 12.20 -5.82
N VAL A 53 2.03 12.47 -5.25
CA VAL A 53 1.05 13.41 -5.82
C VAL A 53 1.29 14.79 -5.22
N GLY A 54 1.50 15.79 -6.08
CA GLY A 54 1.79 17.16 -5.66
C GLY A 54 0.55 17.93 -5.21
N ASN A 55 0.80 19.12 -4.67
CA ASN A 55 -0.23 20.03 -4.20
C ASN A 55 -1.25 20.41 -5.30
N ALA A 56 -2.53 20.44 -4.95
CA ALA A 56 -3.62 20.90 -5.81
C ALA A 56 -3.66 20.20 -7.17
N CYS A 57 -3.29 18.91 -7.23
CA CYS A 57 -3.49 18.11 -8.45
C CYS A 57 -4.95 17.66 -8.53
N ILE A 58 -5.54 17.80 -9.71
CA ILE A 58 -6.93 17.43 -9.97
C ILE A 58 -6.99 16.24 -10.92
N ASN A 59 -7.85 15.27 -10.62
CA ASN A 59 -8.17 14.14 -11.48
C ASN A 59 -6.95 13.27 -11.82
N THR A 60 -6.11 13.00 -10.82
CA THR A 60 -4.97 12.07 -10.95
C THR A 60 -5.48 10.64 -10.90
N THR A 61 -5.02 9.78 -11.81
CA THR A 61 -5.40 8.36 -11.86
C THR A 61 -4.16 7.49 -11.80
N ILE A 62 -4.16 6.53 -10.88
CA ILE A 62 -3.14 5.50 -10.72
C ILE A 62 -3.87 4.17 -10.80
N ASP A 63 -3.70 3.45 -11.91
CA ASP A 63 -4.49 2.26 -12.23
C ASP A 63 -3.61 1.08 -12.66
N GLY A 64 -3.89 -0.11 -12.11
CA GLY A 64 -3.23 -1.36 -12.51
C GLY A 64 -1.72 -1.36 -12.27
N CYS A 65 -1.23 -0.49 -11.40
CA CYS A 65 0.20 -0.35 -11.12
C CYS A 65 0.66 -1.36 -10.07
N MET A 66 1.93 -1.73 -10.13
CA MET A 66 2.58 -2.56 -9.13
C MET A 66 3.66 -1.77 -8.40
N PHE A 67 3.60 -1.79 -7.07
CA PHE A 67 4.56 -1.16 -6.18
C PHE A 67 5.14 -2.23 -5.26
N ARG A 68 6.47 -2.30 -5.21
CA ARG A 68 7.16 -3.24 -4.34
C ARG A 68 8.46 -2.69 -3.78
N SER A 69 8.53 -2.64 -2.45
CA SER A 69 9.77 -2.50 -1.67
C SER A 69 10.16 -3.84 -1.04
N GLU A 70 11.46 -4.02 -0.84
CA GLU A 70 12.00 -5.05 0.04
C GLU A 70 12.16 -4.47 1.46
N ALA A 71 12.86 -5.16 2.38
CA ALA A 71 12.93 -4.82 3.81
C ALA A 71 13.79 -3.57 4.15
N ALA A 72 13.77 -2.54 3.30
CA ALA A 72 14.59 -1.34 3.41
C ALA A 72 13.75 -0.08 3.74
N GLU A 73 14.43 1.03 4.05
CA GLU A 73 13.94 2.34 4.51
C GLU A 73 12.85 3.06 3.67
N ALA A 74 12.17 2.40 2.74
CA ALA A 74 11.10 2.99 1.95
C ALA A 74 9.98 3.52 2.86
N VAL A 75 9.54 4.74 2.58
CA VAL A 75 8.57 5.45 3.41
C VAL A 75 7.13 5.11 3.00
N ALA A 76 6.83 5.12 1.70
CA ALA A 76 5.49 4.81 1.17
C ALA A 76 5.53 4.44 -0.32
N ALA A 77 4.55 3.68 -0.81
CA ALA A 77 4.39 3.46 -2.24
C ALA A 77 3.80 4.70 -2.92
N ILE A 78 2.68 5.19 -2.39
CA ILE A 78 1.98 6.37 -2.92
C ILE A 78 1.79 7.36 -1.78
N SER A 79 2.17 8.62 -1.98
CA SER A 79 1.92 9.63 -0.95
C SER A 79 1.48 10.99 -1.50
N SER A 80 0.78 11.74 -0.66
CA SER A 80 0.57 13.17 -0.82
C SER A 80 0.64 13.86 0.54
N SER A 81 1.51 14.87 0.64
CA SER A 81 1.56 15.74 1.82
C SER A 81 0.65 16.98 1.67
N ASN A 82 -0.16 17.05 0.62
CA ASN A 82 -0.99 18.19 0.26
C ASN A 82 -2.39 17.74 -0.19
N ASP A 83 -3.32 18.69 -0.36
CA ASP A 83 -4.64 18.39 -0.87
C ASP A 83 -4.61 18.01 -2.35
N THR A 84 -5.49 17.08 -2.71
CA THR A 84 -5.77 16.69 -4.09
C THR A 84 -7.28 16.63 -4.29
N SER A 85 -7.73 16.62 -5.55
CA SER A 85 -9.16 16.49 -5.85
C SER A 85 -9.42 15.46 -6.95
N TYR A 86 -10.43 14.61 -6.77
CA TYR A 86 -10.79 13.57 -7.74
C TYR A 86 -9.65 12.58 -8.03
N THR A 87 -8.76 12.36 -7.05
CA THR A 87 -7.66 11.40 -7.19
C THR A 87 -8.19 9.99 -7.06
N THR A 88 -7.82 9.10 -7.99
CA THR A 88 -8.22 7.69 -7.98
C THR A 88 -6.98 6.79 -7.99
N ILE A 89 -6.90 5.89 -7.01
CA ILE A 89 -5.92 4.81 -6.89
C ILE A 89 -6.70 3.51 -6.98
N GLN A 90 -6.54 2.77 -8.09
CA GLN A 90 -7.35 1.58 -8.33
C GLN A 90 -6.61 0.41 -8.95
N ASN A 91 -7.10 -0.81 -8.70
CA ASN A 91 -6.57 -2.07 -9.25
C ASN A 91 -5.05 -2.26 -9.06
N CYS A 92 -4.45 -1.58 -8.08
CA CYS A 92 -3.01 -1.63 -7.85
C CYS A 92 -2.66 -2.79 -6.93
N ARG A 93 -1.42 -3.26 -7.07
CA ARG A 93 -0.80 -4.20 -6.13
C ARG A 93 0.37 -3.52 -5.43
N ILE A 94 0.22 -3.29 -4.14
CA ILE A 94 1.20 -2.63 -3.29
C ILE A 94 1.66 -3.63 -2.24
N MET A 95 2.96 -3.93 -2.20
CA MET A 95 3.52 -4.89 -1.26
C MET A 95 4.93 -4.47 -0.85
N GLY A 96 5.21 -4.34 0.44
CA GLY A 96 6.57 -4.03 0.89
C GLY A 96 6.56 -3.50 2.31
N ASP A 97 7.73 -3.49 2.93
CA ASP A 97 7.93 -3.10 4.32
C ASP A 97 8.11 -1.57 4.43
N TYR A 98 7.01 -0.82 4.37
CA TYR A 98 7.06 0.64 4.36
C TYR A 98 7.13 1.21 5.78
N SER A 99 8.02 2.17 6.02
CA SER A 99 8.19 2.82 7.32
C SER A 99 7.02 3.74 7.74
N THR A 100 6.02 3.89 6.88
CA THR A 100 4.72 4.53 7.15
C THR A 100 3.63 3.77 6.37
N ALA A 101 2.42 4.32 6.29
CA ALA A 101 1.38 3.74 5.45
C ALA A 101 1.81 3.60 3.98
N ALA A 102 1.51 2.44 3.38
CA ALA A 102 1.83 2.18 1.97
C ALA A 102 1.12 3.17 1.02
N ILE A 103 -0.11 3.60 1.36
CA ILE A 103 -0.76 4.78 0.79
C ILE A 103 -0.92 5.83 1.88
N ASN A 104 -0.22 6.95 1.76
CA ASN A 104 -0.15 7.98 2.79
C ASN A 104 -0.66 9.35 2.30
N PHE A 105 -1.86 9.75 2.75
CA PHE A 105 -2.47 11.06 2.54
C PHE A 105 -2.79 11.71 3.90
N ALA A 106 -1.96 11.48 4.91
CA ALA A 106 -2.23 11.84 6.31
C ALA A 106 -2.04 13.33 6.66
N SER A 107 -1.63 14.19 5.71
CA SER A 107 -1.24 15.58 6.02
C SER A 107 -2.33 16.64 5.77
N VAL A 108 -3.02 16.60 4.62
CA VAL A 108 -3.95 17.66 4.20
C VAL A 108 -5.15 17.05 3.48
N ALA A 109 -6.35 17.52 3.83
CA ALA A 109 -7.61 16.90 3.42
C ALA A 109 -7.80 16.98 1.91
N SER A 110 -8.12 15.84 1.29
CA SER A 110 -8.43 15.76 -0.14
C SER A 110 -9.95 15.71 -0.37
N THR A 111 -10.39 16.10 -1.56
CA THR A 111 -11.81 16.01 -1.96
C THR A 111 -11.99 14.91 -3.00
N ASP A 112 -12.90 13.97 -2.75
CA ASP A 112 -13.22 12.88 -3.69
C ASP A 112 -11.99 12.00 -3.99
N LEU A 113 -11.32 11.53 -2.93
CA LEU A 113 -10.23 10.55 -3.02
C LEU A 113 -10.83 9.15 -3.12
N HIS A 114 -10.43 8.39 -4.14
CA HIS A 114 -10.91 7.03 -4.36
C HIS A 114 -9.76 6.03 -4.22
N ILE A 115 -9.93 5.05 -3.34
CA ILE A 115 -9.02 3.90 -3.17
C ILE A 115 -9.85 2.64 -3.44
N LEU A 116 -9.72 2.08 -4.65
CA LEU A 116 -10.66 1.09 -5.18
C LEU A 116 -9.96 -0.20 -5.63
N ASP A 117 -10.47 -1.36 -5.20
CA ASP A 117 -10.10 -2.66 -5.76
C ASP A 117 -8.57 -2.96 -5.74
N ASN A 118 -7.85 -2.43 -4.75
CA ASN A 118 -6.41 -2.62 -4.60
C ASN A 118 -6.09 -3.84 -3.70
N THR A 119 -4.90 -4.40 -3.88
CA THR A 119 -4.27 -5.31 -2.91
C THR A 119 -3.11 -4.58 -2.25
N ILE A 120 -3.20 -4.30 -0.96
CA ILE A 120 -2.24 -3.48 -0.23
C ILE A 120 -1.74 -4.26 0.99
N ILE A 121 -0.45 -4.56 0.99
CA ILE A 121 0.21 -5.35 2.02
C ILE A 121 1.39 -4.52 2.51
N ASN A 122 1.31 -4.04 3.75
CA ASN A 122 2.41 -3.36 4.39
C ASN A 122 3.19 -4.38 5.23
N GLY A 123 4.36 -4.75 4.74
CA GLY A 123 5.23 -5.80 5.26
C GLY A 123 5.71 -6.79 4.19
N ASP A 124 6.66 -7.63 4.58
CA ASP A 124 7.32 -8.59 3.69
C ASP A 124 6.80 -10.02 3.91
N LEU A 125 6.14 -10.57 2.89
CA LEU A 125 5.65 -11.95 2.89
C LEU A 125 6.74 -13.00 2.59
N VAL A 126 7.98 -12.59 2.29
CA VAL A 126 9.06 -13.48 1.80
C VAL A 126 10.12 -13.75 2.87
N ALA A 127 10.22 -12.91 3.92
CA ALA A 127 11.15 -13.08 5.04
C ALA A 127 10.41 -13.34 6.37
N ASP A 128 11.13 -13.85 7.38
CA ASP A 128 10.63 -14.01 8.77
C ASP A 128 10.23 -12.68 9.45
N ASN A 129 10.21 -11.57 8.71
CA ASN A 129 9.87 -10.23 9.19
C ASN A 129 8.37 -9.97 9.20
N GLY A 130 7.56 -10.77 8.50
CA GLY A 130 6.10 -10.71 8.60
C GLY A 130 5.49 -9.42 8.05
N LEU A 131 4.26 -9.13 8.49
CA LEU A 131 3.62 -7.85 8.23
C LEU A 131 4.23 -6.75 9.10
N ASN A 132 4.17 -5.50 8.63
CA ASN A 132 4.69 -4.34 9.35
C ASN A 132 3.63 -3.79 10.33
N ALA A 133 4.07 -3.23 11.46
CA ALA A 133 3.24 -2.53 12.43
C ALA A 133 2.62 -1.21 11.92
N GLU A 134 3.04 -0.73 10.75
CA GLU A 134 2.46 0.42 10.07
C GLU A 134 1.20 0.05 9.27
N PRO A 135 0.18 0.92 9.20
CA PRO A 135 -1.08 0.61 8.54
C PRO A 135 -0.93 0.46 7.02
N ALA A 136 -1.92 -0.15 6.35
CA ALA A 136 -1.90 -0.24 4.88
C ALA A 136 -2.21 1.11 4.22
N ILE A 137 -3.12 1.89 4.82
CA ILE A 137 -3.49 3.24 4.39
C ILE A 137 -3.59 4.19 5.58
N GLU A 138 -3.26 5.46 5.37
CA GLU A 138 -3.45 6.54 6.34
C GLU A 138 -3.87 7.82 5.62
N ILE A 139 -5.08 8.32 5.89
CA ILE A 139 -5.68 9.47 5.21
C ILE A 139 -6.10 10.52 6.25
N VAL A 140 -5.82 11.79 6.04
CA VAL A 140 -6.17 12.79 7.05
C VAL A 140 -7.69 12.91 7.23
N ASP A 141 -8.08 13.27 8.46
CA ASP A 141 -9.44 13.69 8.80
C ASP A 141 -9.98 14.76 7.83
N ALA A 142 -11.29 14.77 7.63
CA ALA A 142 -12.01 15.57 6.63
C ALA A 142 -11.76 15.23 5.15
N THR A 143 -10.98 14.18 4.84
CA THR A 143 -10.88 13.68 3.47
C THR A 143 -12.16 12.94 3.08
N GLY A 144 -12.83 13.40 2.03
CA GLY A 144 -14.04 12.75 1.48
C GLY A 144 -13.73 11.82 0.32
N GLY A 145 -14.53 10.76 0.17
CA GLY A 145 -14.46 9.87 -0.99
C GLY A 145 -14.83 8.42 -0.67
N PHE A 146 -14.18 7.48 -1.35
CA PHE A 146 -14.49 6.04 -1.25
C PHE A 146 -13.26 5.21 -1.01
N VAL A 147 -13.36 4.27 -0.06
CA VAL A 147 -12.45 3.15 0.09
C VAL A 147 -13.27 1.88 -0.15
N LYS A 148 -13.10 1.24 -1.30
CA LYS A 148 -13.97 0.14 -1.71
C LYS A 148 -13.23 -1.04 -2.33
N GLY A 149 -13.63 -2.27 -1.97
CA GLY A 149 -13.22 -3.47 -2.70
C GLY A 149 -11.75 -3.86 -2.49
N ASN A 150 -11.07 -3.23 -1.52
CA ASN A 150 -9.64 -3.45 -1.32
C ASN A 150 -9.39 -4.66 -0.41
N PHE A 151 -8.22 -5.26 -0.58
CA PHE A 151 -7.62 -6.17 0.38
C PHE A 151 -6.46 -5.46 1.10
N PHE A 152 -6.47 -5.46 2.43
CA PHE A 152 -5.45 -4.86 3.28
C PHE A 152 -4.81 -5.93 4.17
N ALA A 153 -3.48 -5.87 4.29
CA ALA A 153 -2.74 -6.67 5.26
C ALA A 153 -1.65 -5.83 5.94
N ALA A 154 -1.65 -5.79 7.28
CA ALA A 154 -0.63 -5.15 8.12
C ALA A 154 -0.67 -5.76 9.55
N ASP A 155 0.44 -5.71 10.29
CA ASP A 155 0.54 -6.15 11.69
C ASP A 155 0.19 -5.00 12.66
N THR A 156 -0.97 -4.37 12.44
CA THR A 156 -1.44 -3.35 13.37
C THR A 156 -2.16 -4.03 14.53
N ALA A 157 -1.86 -3.65 15.77
CA ALA A 157 -2.47 -4.19 17.01
C ALA A 157 -4.00 -4.13 17.08
N THR A 158 -4.68 -3.56 16.08
CA THR A 158 -6.10 -3.81 15.88
C THR A 158 -6.41 -3.82 14.40
N ASN A 159 -6.99 -4.92 13.88
CA ASN A 159 -7.27 -5.11 12.44
C ASN A 159 -8.03 -3.98 11.72
N HIS A 160 -8.80 -3.15 12.43
CA HIS A 160 -9.46 -1.98 11.85
C HIS A 160 -8.51 -0.78 11.66
N LEU A 161 -7.34 -0.81 12.31
CA LEU A 161 -6.25 0.16 12.18
C LEU A 161 -5.38 -0.11 10.94
N ALA A 162 -5.51 -1.26 10.27
CA ALA A 162 -4.97 -1.39 8.91
C ALA A 162 -5.54 -0.30 7.96
N MET A 163 -6.67 0.33 8.33
CA MET A 163 -7.38 1.38 7.61
C MET A 163 -7.45 2.73 8.37
N THR A 164 -6.56 2.99 9.34
CA THR A 164 -6.80 3.85 10.54
C THR A 164 -7.45 5.23 10.36
N VAL A 165 -7.35 5.93 9.23
CA VAL A 165 -7.77 7.34 9.25
C VAL A 165 -8.48 7.68 7.94
N ALA A 166 -9.80 7.78 7.95
CA ALA A 166 -10.59 8.42 6.87
C ALA A 166 -12.04 8.67 7.33
N ASP A 167 -12.23 9.54 8.33
CA ASP A 167 -13.51 9.73 9.04
C ASP A 167 -14.69 10.10 8.11
N ASP A 168 -14.41 10.86 7.05
CA ASP A 168 -15.40 11.33 6.07
C ASP A 168 -15.50 10.45 4.80
N MET A 169 -14.82 9.30 4.76
CA MET A 169 -14.85 8.40 3.61
C MET A 169 -15.90 7.30 3.76
N VAL A 170 -16.45 6.86 2.63
CA VAL A 170 -17.34 5.71 2.58
C VAL A 170 -16.53 4.42 2.43
N PHE A 171 -16.67 3.52 3.39
CA PHE A 171 -16.03 2.20 3.38
C PHE A 171 -17.00 1.10 2.97
N MET A 172 -16.68 0.33 1.92
CA MET A 172 -17.52 -0.77 1.44
C MET A 172 -16.68 -1.95 0.92
N GLU A 173 -17.07 -3.18 1.27
CA GLU A 173 -16.51 -4.39 0.64
C GLU A 173 -14.98 -4.51 0.74
N ASN A 174 -14.38 -3.93 1.79
CA ASN A 174 -12.95 -4.08 2.07
C ASN A 174 -12.71 -5.30 2.97
N TYR A 175 -11.59 -5.97 2.74
CA TYR A 175 -11.14 -7.13 3.49
C TYR A 175 -9.82 -6.79 4.18
N THR A 176 -9.70 -7.11 5.47
CA THR A 176 -8.47 -6.89 6.24
C THR A 176 -7.97 -8.22 6.81
N THR A 177 -6.66 -8.34 6.98
CA THR A 177 -6.01 -9.41 7.74
C THR A 177 -4.77 -8.87 8.43
N ASP A 178 -4.37 -9.53 9.50
CA ASP A 178 -3.07 -9.41 10.15
C ASP A 178 -2.30 -10.73 9.98
N ASP A 179 -1.00 -10.73 10.30
CA ASP A 179 -0.20 -11.94 10.48
C ASP A 179 0.02 -12.25 11.97
N ASP A 180 -0.44 -11.35 12.85
CA ASP A 180 -0.43 -11.53 14.29
C ASP A 180 -1.33 -12.72 14.62
N GLY A 181 -0.72 -13.90 14.59
CA GLY A 181 -1.31 -15.17 15.02
C GLY A 181 -1.67 -15.18 16.51
N ASP A 182 -1.70 -14.01 17.14
CA ASP A 182 -1.78 -13.76 18.57
C ASP A 182 -3.23 -13.60 19.05
N ASP A 183 -4.22 -13.55 18.13
CA ASP A 183 -5.65 -13.62 18.49
C ASP A 183 -6.54 -14.33 17.44
N PHE A 184 -6.07 -15.42 16.83
CA PHE A 184 -7.03 -16.36 16.24
C PHE A 184 -7.69 -17.20 17.35
N GLU A 185 -8.75 -16.67 17.98
CA GLU A 185 -9.64 -17.43 18.89
C GLU A 185 -10.45 -18.53 18.16
N GLY A 186 -10.28 -18.66 16.84
CA GLY A 186 -10.81 -19.78 16.08
C GLY A 186 -9.96 -21.04 16.24
N THR A 187 -10.57 -22.22 16.19
CA THR A 187 -9.79 -23.45 16.03
C THR A 187 -9.16 -23.43 14.63
N ARG A 188 -7.83 -23.27 14.54
CA ARG A 188 -7.11 -23.54 13.29
C ARG A 188 -7.56 -24.92 12.81
N ARG A 189 -7.98 -25.03 11.55
CA ARG A 189 -8.27 -26.32 10.92
C ARG A 189 -6.94 -27.06 10.70
N SER A 190 -6.30 -27.45 11.80
CA SER A 190 -5.20 -28.40 11.76
C SER A 190 -5.81 -29.76 11.48
N ASP A 191 -5.81 -30.10 10.19
CA ASP A 191 -5.97 -31.46 9.73
C ASP A 191 -4.90 -32.32 10.38
N THR A 192 -5.27 -32.98 11.47
CA THR A 192 -4.82 -34.35 11.79
C THR A 192 -5.74 -34.91 12.87
N SER A 193 -7.02 -35.11 12.51
CA SER A 193 -7.68 -36.29 13.04
C SER A 193 -6.89 -37.48 12.48
N ALA A 194 -5.97 -38.03 13.28
CA ALA A 194 -5.39 -39.32 12.98
C ALA A 194 -6.56 -40.28 12.79
N VAL A 195 -6.83 -40.67 11.55
CA VAL A 195 -7.73 -41.78 11.25
C VAL A 195 -7.00 -43.01 11.78
N THR A 196 -7.27 -43.37 13.02
CA THR A 196 -6.94 -44.70 13.52
C THR A 196 -7.76 -45.66 12.66
N ALA A 197 -7.11 -46.29 11.68
CA ALA A 197 -7.72 -47.39 10.95
C ALA A 197 -8.20 -48.40 12.00
N SER A 198 -9.51 -48.71 12.03
CA SER A 198 -9.96 -49.85 12.81
C SER A 198 -9.30 -51.08 12.21
N ALA A 199 -8.56 -51.80 13.04
CA ALA A 199 -8.12 -53.14 12.70
C ALA A 199 -9.38 -54.02 12.71
N ASP A 200 -10.05 -54.10 11.57
CA ASP A 200 -11.09 -55.08 11.35
C ASP A 200 -10.38 -56.45 11.24
N GLY A 201 -10.47 -57.22 12.32
CA GLY A 201 -10.07 -58.63 12.38
C GLY A 201 -11.14 -59.57 11.85
#